data_AF-A0A9P5GXL8-F1
#
_entry.id   AF-A0A9P5GXL8-F1
#
_cell.length_a   1.000
_cell.length_b   1.000
_cell.length_c   1.000
_cell.angle_alpha   90.00
_cell.angle_beta   90.00
_cell.angle_gamma   90.00
#
_symmetry.space_group_name_H-M   'P 1'
#
loop_
_entity.id
_entity.type
_entity.pdbx_description
1 polymer ?
#
loop_
_entity_poly.entity_id
_entity_poly.type
_entity_poly.pdbx_seq_one_letter_code
_entity_poly.pdbx_strand_id
1 'polypeptide(L)'
;MAGDFPPDPLPLGAGLSLADTSLPGTYLPARGSLIDIVLQKLAYDWAFHRVYNQYHLYFVPNHLKAALIRFVGIASEDGISLSDLKAILLPPPDTFEENELEALAISNGEVNYLDLSGSICRSLRLKDLGDLLFPTINGDSTELQDSWDAPETVMGPSRTLLPNLTHLSLALNPHHASSASWKQLIGLSSRLTSLTHLSLAYWPDPCLIGGGRQYSVTSPQGNIPYGGTNLYSHSIDHDWSEALLVLRLLSKNLYALEFLDLTGCTPWFMALLAESDHDHVDWVTNWGKITELRLHTGLKLGDDALPSERACYRETIDLAKNIERHIRTMRAGQGRFVVVERDELAA
;
A
#
# COMPACT_ATOMS: atom_id res chain seq x y z
N MET A 1 -9.77 -36.16 34.28
CA MET A 1 -9.29 -34.80 34.60
C MET A 1 -9.47 -33.97 33.34
N ALA A 2 -10.54 -33.19 33.28
CA ALA A 2 -10.77 -32.24 32.21
C ALA A 2 -9.88 -31.03 32.47
N GLY A 3 -8.99 -30.72 31.53
CA GLY A 3 -8.13 -29.54 31.61
C GLY A 3 -8.91 -28.33 31.10
N ASP A 4 -9.08 -27.36 31.99
CA ASP A 4 -9.50 -25.99 31.68
C ASP A 4 -8.55 -25.40 30.63
N PHE A 5 -9.06 -25.12 29.43
CA PHE A 5 -8.45 -24.17 28.52
C PHE A 5 -8.85 -22.77 28.98
N PRO A 6 -7.93 -21.79 29.05
CA PRO A 6 -8.31 -20.41 29.29
C PRO A 6 -9.20 -19.94 28.13
N PRO A 7 -10.26 -19.14 28.40
CA PRO A 7 -11.08 -18.60 27.32
C PRO A 7 -10.22 -17.71 26.42
N ASP A 8 -10.28 -17.96 25.12
CA ASP A 8 -9.71 -17.07 24.12
C ASP A 8 -10.24 -15.64 24.37
N PRO A 9 -9.38 -14.61 24.37
CA PRO A 9 -9.87 -13.24 24.36
C PRO A 9 -10.71 -13.05 23.10
N LEU A 10 -11.99 -12.73 23.30
CA LEU A 10 -12.99 -12.52 22.25
C LEU A 10 -12.43 -11.65 21.12
N PRO A 11 -12.57 -12.06 19.85
CA PRO A 11 -12.17 -11.19 18.75
C PRO A 11 -13.16 -10.04 18.66
N LEU A 12 -12.66 -8.80 18.83
CA LEU A 12 -13.23 -7.62 18.19
C LEU A 12 -13.54 -8.01 16.73
N GLY A 13 -14.76 -7.69 16.25
CA GLY A 13 -15.36 -8.26 15.04
C GLY A 13 -14.38 -8.59 13.91
N ALA A 14 -14.51 -9.80 13.34
CA ALA A 14 -13.61 -10.30 12.31
C ALA A 14 -13.47 -9.27 11.17
N GLY A 15 -12.29 -8.67 11.05
CA GLY A 15 -12.00 -7.73 9.96
C GLY A 15 -12.25 -8.38 8.60
N LEU A 16 -12.56 -7.57 7.58
CA LEU A 16 -12.38 -7.96 6.19
C LEU A 16 -10.96 -8.50 6.05
N SER A 17 -10.82 -9.67 5.43
CA SER A 17 -9.50 -10.25 5.22
C SER A 17 -8.78 -9.45 4.15
N LEU A 18 -7.45 -9.30 4.24
CA LEU A 18 -6.64 -8.82 3.12
C LEU A 18 -6.89 -9.63 1.82
N ALA A 19 -7.41 -10.86 1.94
CA ALA A 19 -7.86 -11.67 0.81
C ALA A 19 -8.96 -10.97 -0.02
N ASP A 20 -9.76 -10.08 0.58
CA ASP A 20 -10.89 -9.39 -0.04
C ASP A 20 -10.49 -8.03 -0.68
N THR A 21 -9.24 -7.55 -0.50
CA THR A 21 -8.78 -6.22 -1.00
C THR A 21 -8.10 -6.26 -2.38
N SER A 22 -8.54 -7.14 -3.28
CA SER A 22 -7.93 -7.24 -4.62
C SER A 22 -8.21 -6.00 -5.47
N LEU A 23 -7.21 -5.55 -6.24
CA LEU A 23 -7.36 -4.48 -7.21
C LEU A 23 -8.16 -4.96 -8.44
N PRO A 24 -9.10 -4.15 -8.97
CA PRO A 24 -9.81 -4.52 -10.19
C PRO A 24 -8.85 -4.63 -11.37
N GLY A 25 -9.20 -5.44 -12.37
CA GLY A 25 -8.37 -5.66 -13.56
C GLY A 25 -7.12 -6.53 -13.35
N THR A 26 -6.80 -6.92 -12.11
CA THR A 26 -5.67 -7.83 -11.83
C THR A 26 -6.06 -9.29 -12.04
N TYR A 27 -5.13 -10.10 -12.55
CA TYR A 27 -5.37 -11.53 -12.66
C TYR A 27 -5.19 -12.21 -11.30
N LEU A 28 -6.25 -12.88 -10.86
CA LEU A 28 -6.24 -13.86 -9.78
C LEU A 28 -6.75 -15.19 -10.32
N PRO A 29 -6.09 -16.32 -9.97
CA PRO A 29 -6.59 -17.63 -10.31
C PRO A 29 -8.03 -17.84 -9.81
N ALA A 30 -8.84 -18.54 -10.60
CA ALA A 30 -10.19 -18.89 -10.18
C ALA A 30 -10.14 -19.75 -8.90
N ARG A 31 -10.96 -19.42 -7.91
CA ARG A 31 -11.00 -20.15 -6.63
C ARG A 31 -11.24 -21.65 -6.87
N GLY A 32 -10.42 -22.50 -6.25
CA GLY A 32 -10.46 -23.95 -6.39
C GLY A 32 -9.88 -24.50 -7.71
N SER A 33 -9.37 -23.63 -8.60
CA SER A 33 -8.60 -24.09 -9.77
C SER A 33 -7.28 -24.71 -9.33
N LEU A 34 -6.66 -25.52 -10.20
CA LEU A 34 -5.35 -26.10 -9.91
C LEU A 34 -4.29 -25.01 -9.62
N ILE A 35 -4.32 -23.90 -10.36
CA ILE A 35 -3.39 -22.78 -10.15
C ILE A 35 -3.62 -22.15 -8.77
N ASP A 36 -4.88 -21.89 -8.40
CA ASP A 36 -5.23 -21.36 -7.08
C ASP A 36 -4.73 -22.27 -5.95
N ILE A 37 -5.03 -23.57 -6.02
CA ILE A 37 -4.61 -24.56 -5.02
C ILE A 37 -3.08 -24.62 -4.92
N VAL A 38 -2.38 -24.63 -6.06
CA VAL A 38 -0.91 -24.68 -6.10
C VAL A 38 -0.31 -23.42 -5.50
N LEU A 39 -0.77 -22.22 -5.89
CA LEU A 39 -0.25 -20.97 -5.33
C LEU A 39 -0.53 -20.85 -3.82
N GLN A 40 -1.72 -21.25 -3.37
CA GLN A 40 -2.04 -21.31 -1.94
C GLN A 40 -1.08 -22.24 -1.19
N LYS A 41 -0.81 -23.44 -1.74
CA LYS A 41 0.10 -24.40 -1.09
C LYS A 41 1.55 -23.91 -1.08
N LEU A 42 2.03 -23.32 -2.18
CA LEU A 42 3.34 -22.68 -2.26
C LEU A 42 3.49 -21.55 -1.21
N ALA A 43 2.44 -20.75 -1.03
CA ALA A 43 2.44 -19.65 -0.06
C ALA A 43 2.39 -20.14 1.39
N TYR A 44 1.63 -21.19 1.67
CA TYR A 44 1.58 -21.79 3.01
C TYR A 44 2.92 -22.41 3.42
N ASP A 45 3.61 -23.08 2.49
CA ASP A 45 4.93 -23.67 2.71
C ASP A 45 6.08 -22.71 2.29
N TRP A 46 5.84 -21.39 2.28
CA TRP A 46 6.78 -20.43 1.68
C TRP A 46 8.18 -20.47 2.29
N ALA A 47 8.28 -20.71 3.60
CA ALA A 47 9.56 -20.86 4.30
C ALA A 47 10.45 -21.96 3.70
N PHE A 48 9.85 -23.03 3.17
CA PHE A 48 10.56 -24.07 2.43
C PHE A 48 10.89 -23.60 1.01
N HIS A 49 9.91 -23.07 0.29
CA HIS A 49 10.08 -22.73 -1.13
C HIS A 49 11.11 -21.62 -1.36
N ARG A 50 11.17 -20.62 -0.50
CA ARG A 50 12.14 -19.52 -0.60
C ARG A 50 13.60 -19.96 -0.46
N VAL A 51 13.86 -21.14 0.12
CA VAL A 51 15.21 -21.70 0.26
C VAL A 51 15.48 -22.72 -0.82
N TYR A 52 14.63 -23.74 -0.93
CA TYR A 52 14.86 -24.89 -1.81
C TYR A 52 14.61 -24.57 -3.29
N ASN A 53 13.69 -23.64 -3.58
CA ASN A 53 13.31 -23.29 -4.95
C ASN A 53 13.80 -21.89 -5.36
N GLN A 54 14.69 -21.26 -4.60
CA GLN A 54 15.12 -19.87 -4.82
C GLN A 54 15.58 -19.57 -6.25
N TYR A 55 16.25 -20.52 -6.91
CA TYR A 55 16.73 -20.39 -8.29
C TYR A 55 15.65 -20.66 -9.35
N HIS A 56 14.50 -21.21 -8.95
CA HIS A 56 13.38 -21.54 -9.84
C HIS A 56 12.26 -20.50 -9.77
N LEU A 57 12.18 -19.69 -8.71
CA LEU A 57 11.11 -18.71 -8.49
C LEU A 57 11.02 -17.66 -9.60
N TYR A 58 12.16 -17.26 -10.16
CA TYR A 58 12.22 -16.32 -11.28
C TYR A 58 11.46 -16.82 -12.53
N PHE A 59 11.47 -18.13 -12.77
CA PHE A 59 10.88 -18.75 -13.96
C PHE A 59 9.37 -18.99 -13.84
N VAL A 60 8.74 -18.59 -12.73
CA VAL A 60 7.28 -18.53 -12.64
C VAL A 60 6.77 -17.60 -13.74
N PRO A 61 5.74 -18.00 -14.52
CA PRO A 61 5.20 -17.15 -15.58
C PRO A 61 4.86 -15.75 -15.09
N ASN A 62 5.17 -14.71 -15.87
CA ASN A 62 5.07 -13.32 -15.41
C ASN A 62 3.67 -12.94 -14.91
N HIS A 63 2.60 -13.44 -15.56
CA HIS A 63 1.22 -13.23 -15.13
C HIS A 63 0.85 -13.95 -13.81
N LEU A 64 1.66 -14.92 -13.35
CA LEU A 64 1.49 -15.60 -12.07
C LEU A 64 2.38 -15.01 -10.97
N LYS A 65 3.46 -14.30 -11.29
CA LYS A 65 4.37 -13.71 -10.29
C LYS A 65 3.63 -12.82 -9.31
N ALA A 66 2.79 -11.92 -9.81
CA ALA A 66 2.02 -11.01 -8.96
C ALA A 66 0.98 -11.72 -8.09
N ALA A 67 0.33 -12.77 -8.62
CA ALA A 67 -0.57 -13.61 -7.83
C ALA A 67 0.19 -14.35 -6.72
N LEU A 68 1.33 -14.99 -7.05
CA LEU A 68 2.19 -15.66 -6.07
C LEU A 68 2.63 -14.70 -4.96
N ILE A 69 3.10 -13.50 -5.32
CA ILE A 69 3.51 -12.46 -4.36
C ILE A 69 2.35 -12.11 -3.42
N ARG A 70 1.13 -11.95 -3.93
CA ARG A 70 -0.08 -11.72 -3.12
C ARG A 70 -0.36 -12.88 -2.17
N PHE A 71 -0.40 -14.12 -2.69
CA PHE A 71 -0.69 -15.30 -1.88
C PHE A 71 0.31 -15.44 -0.74
N VAL A 72 1.61 -15.25 -1.02
CA VAL A 72 2.67 -15.26 0.01
C VAL A 72 2.46 -14.13 1.01
N GLY A 73 2.22 -12.90 0.55
CA GLY A 73 2.04 -11.75 1.44
C GLY A 73 0.89 -11.91 2.43
N ILE A 74 -0.18 -12.59 2.02
CA ILE A 74 -1.38 -12.82 2.84
C ILE A 74 -1.26 -14.09 3.70
N ALA A 75 -0.80 -15.21 3.13
CA ALA A 75 -0.86 -16.52 3.79
C ALA A 75 0.39 -16.87 4.60
N SER A 76 1.55 -16.29 4.27
CA SER A 76 2.80 -16.55 5.00
C SER A 76 2.79 -15.90 6.38
N GLU A 77 3.39 -16.60 7.36
CA GLU A 77 3.57 -16.10 8.74
C GLU A 77 4.50 -14.88 8.82
N ASP A 78 5.43 -14.73 7.87
CA ASP A 78 6.30 -13.56 7.81
C ASP A 78 5.85 -12.55 6.76
N GLY A 79 5.00 -12.93 5.80
CA GLY A 79 4.76 -12.15 4.58
C GLY A 79 5.90 -12.31 3.56
N ILE A 80 5.97 -11.43 2.55
CA ILE A 80 7.03 -11.46 1.54
C ILE A 80 8.19 -10.52 1.92
N SER A 81 9.44 -11.01 1.88
CA SER A 81 10.61 -10.16 2.16
C SER A 81 11.18 -9.51 0.89
N LEU A 82 12.17 -8.63 1.07
CA LEU A 82 12.95 -8.09 -0.04
C LEU A 82 13.71 -9.19 -0.81
N SER A 83 14.30 -10.17 -0.11
CA SER A 83 15.02 -11.27 -0.75
C SER A 83 14.09 -12.15 -1.58
N ASP A 84 12.85 -12.34 -1.12
CA ASP A 84 11.83 -13.09 -1.83
C ASP A 84 11.40 -12.37 -3.12
N LEU A 85 11.17 -11.06 -3.04
CA LEU A 85 10.89 -10.25 -4.23
C LEU A 85 12.03 -10.30 -5.25
N LYS A 86 13.28 -10.24 -4.78
CA LYS A 86 14.45 -10.40 -5.65
C LYS A 86 14.48 -11.79 -6.30
N ALA A 87 14.21 -12.86 -5.56
CA ALA A 87 14.19 -14.22 -6.11
C ALA A 87 13.08 -14.44 -7.16
N ILE A 88 11.95 -13.73 -7.05
CA ILE A 88 10.83 -13.83 -8.00
C ILE A 88 11.02 -12.92 -9.22
N LEU A 89 11.55 -11.71 -9.02
CA LEU A 89 11.58 -10.66 -10.04
C LEU A 89 12.94 -10.53 -10.75
N LEU A 90 14.02 -10.96 -10.11
CA LEU A 90 15.35 -10.90 -10.69
C LEU A 90 15.82 -12.30 -11.11
N PRO A 91 16.49 -12.41 -12.27
CA PRO A 91 17.14 -13.64 -12.68
C PRO A 91 18.14 -14.11 -11.62
N PRO A 92 18.29 -15.44 -11.42
CA PRO A 92 19.27 -15.95 -10.48
C PRO A 92 20.70 -15.63 -10.91
N PRO A 93 21.66 -15.56 -9.97
CA PRO A 93 23.07 -15.35 -10.30
C PRO A 93 23.58 -16.44 -11.26
N ASP A 94 24.54 -16.09 -12.09
CA ASP A 94 25.23 -16.99 -13.05
C ASP A 94 24.33 -17.68 -14.09
N THR A 95 23.07 -17.26 -14.21
CA THR A 95 22.11 -17.85 -15.18
C THR A 95 22.26 -17.25 -16.57
N PHE A 96 22.64 -15.98 -16.65
CA PHE A 96 22.78 -15.21 -17.89
C PHE A 96 24.12 -14.47 -17.88
N GLU A 97 24.72 -14.27 -19.06
CA GLU A 97 25.89 -13.39 -19.19
C GLU A 97 25.51 -11.96 -18.76
N GLU A 98 26.45 -11.18 -18.22
CA GLU A 98 26.17 -9.84 -17.65
C GLU A 98 25.38 -8.93 -18.61
N ASN A 99 25.66 -9.00 -19.92
CA ASN A 99 24.94 -8.23 -20.94
C ASN A 99 23.48 -8.71 -21.16
N GLU A 100 23.23 -10.01 -21.08
CA GLU A 100 21.88 -10.59 -21.18
C GLU A 100 21.10 -10.40 -19.87
N LEU A 101 21.79 -10.48 -18.74
CA LEU A 101 21.27 -10.22 -17.41
C LEU A 101 20.79 -8.78 -17.30
N GLU A 102 21.55 -7.84 -17.87
CA GLU A 102 21.14 -6.46 -18.00
C GLU A 102 19.86 -6.39 -18.82
N ALA A 103 19.80 -6.95 -20.03
CA ALA A 103 18.61 -6.90 -20.89
C ALA A 103 17.35 -7.56 -20.29
N LEU A 104 17.51 -8.66 -19.53
CA LEU A 104 16.41 -9.39 -18.88
C LEU A 104 15.96 -8.74 -17.58
N ALA A 105 16.89 -8.16 -16.80
CA ALA A 105 16.58 -7.33 -15.64
C ALA A 105 16.04 -5.95 -16.05
N ILE A 106 16.34 -5.48 -17.28
CA ILE A 106 15.94 -4.18 -17.83
C ILE A 106 14.43 -4.04 -18.00
N SER A 107 13.65 -5.13 -18.07
CA SER A 107 12.20 -4.97 -18.18
C SER A 107 11.44 -6.24 -17.83
N ASN A 108 10.93 -6.34 -16.60
CA ASN A 108 9.73 -7.16 -16.33
C ASN A 108 8.49 -6.45 -16.93
N GLY A 109 8.54 -6.12 -18.22
CA GLY A 109 7.53 -5.31 -18.90
C GLY A 109 6.16 -5.98 -19.02
N GLU A 110 6.10 -7.30 -18.79
CA GLU A 110 4.84 -8.04 -18.72
C GLU A 110 4.19 -7.97 -17.31
N VAL A 111 4.95 -7.57 -16.29
CA VAL A 111 4.44 -7.44 -14.92
C VAL A 111 3.88 -6.04 -14.72
N ASN A 112 2.58 -5.91 -14.97
CA ASN A 112 1.87 -4.63 -14.90
C ASN A 112 1.23 -4.35 -13.53
N TYR A 113 1.22 -5.33 -12.63
CA TYR A 113 0.63 -5.21 -11.31
C TYR A 113 1.49 -5.88 -10.24
N LEU A 114 1.54 -5.27 -9.06
CA LEU A 114 2.28 -5.76 -7.91
C LEU A 114 1.40 -5.62 -6.67
N ASP A 115 1.17 -6.72 -5.97
CA ASP A 115 0.30 -6.75 -4.81
C ASP A 115 1.07 -7.19 -3.57
N LEU A 116 1.43 -6.22 -2.73
CA LEU A 116 2.24 -6.41 -1.52
C LEU A 116 1.38 -6.43 -0.25
N SER A 117 0.09 -6.75 -0.39
CA SER A 117 -0.88 -6.79 0.71
C SER A 117 -0.33 -7.63 1.87
N GLY A 118 -0.34 -7.06 3.08
CA GLY A 118 0.09 -7.73 4.31
C GLY A 118 1.60 -7.84 4.52
N SER A 119 2.43 -7.33 3.59
CA SER A 119 3.90 -7.44 3.69
C SER A 119 4.60 -6.12 4.01
N ILE A 120 4.06 -4.99 3.53
CA ILE A 120 4.57 -3.67 3.87
C ILE A 120 4.45 -3.45 5.39
N CYS A 121 5.52 -2.92 6.00
CA CYS A 121 5.64 -2.68 7.44
C CYS A 121 5.70 -3.94 8.33
N ARG A 122 5.64 -5.14 7.74
CA ARG A 122 5.83 -6.43 8.42
C ARG A 122 7.19 -7.05 8.06
N SER A 123 7.36 -7.41 6.79
CA SER A 123 8.57 -8.04 6.24
C SER A 123 9.29 -7.20 5.19
N LEU A 124 8.63 -6.16 4.70
CA LEU A 124 9.13 -5.29 3.64
C LEU A 124 9.00 -3.82 4.01
N ARG A 125 10.09 -3.07 3.89
CA ARG A 125 10.08 -1.62 4.08
C ARG A 125 9.82 -0.93 2.75
N LEU A 126 9.06 0.16 2.79
CA LEU A 126 8.71 0.90 1.56
C LEU A 126 9.93 1.52 0.89
N LYS A 127 10.95 1.90 1.67
CA LYS A 127 12.26 2.33 1.15
C LYS A 127 12.92 1.22 0.33
N ASP A 128 12.98 0.00 0.85
CA ASP A 128 13.64 -1.13 0.17
C ASP A 128 12.90 -1.48 -1.12
N LEU A 129 11.57 -1.39 -1.13
CA LEU A 129 10.76 -1.53 -2.34
C LEU A 129 11.15 -0.45 -3.36
N GLY A 130 11.27 0.80 -2.92
CA GLY A 130 11.69 1.90 -3.77
C GLY A 130 13.08 1.69 -4.37
N ASP A 131 14.02 1.19 -3.59
CA ASP A 131 15.39 0.90 -4.04
C ASP A 131 15.42 -0.29 -5.02
N LEU A 132 14.53 -1.28 -4.84
CA LEU A 132 14.37 -2.41 -5.76
C LEU A 132 13.72 -2.00 -7.09
N LEU A 133 12.64 -1.22 -7.05
CA LEU A 133 11.90 -0.81 -8.25
C LEU A 133 12.68 0.21 -9.08
N PHE A 134 13.46 1.05 -8.41
CA PHE A 134 14.19 2.16 -9.02
C PHE A 134 15.64 2.16 -8.52
N PRO A 135 16.45 1.17 -8.94
CA PRO A 135 17.84 1.06 -8.52
C PRO A 135 18.64 2.28 -8.99
N THR A 136 19.37 2.89 -8.05
CA THR A 136 20.33 3.94 -8.35
C THR A 136 21.60 3.29 -8.89
N ILE A 137 22.01 3.63 -10.12
CA ILE A 137 23.34 3.27 -10.60
C ILE A 137 24.30 4.24 -9.92
N ASN A 138 24.84 3.84 -8.76
CA ASN A 138 26.10 4.43 -8.32
C ASN A 138 27.15 3.77 -9.21
N GLY A 139 27.73 4.53 -10.14
CA GLY A 139 28.91 4.04 -10.83
C GLY A 139 29.95 3.70 -9.77
N ASP A 140 30.42 2.46 -9.76
CA ASP A 140 31.65 2.09 -9.04
C ASP A 140 32.79 2.83 -9.73
N SER A 141 32.98 4.09 -9.35
CA SER A 141 34.19 4.86 -9.63
C SER A 141 35.27 4.42 -8.64
N THR A 142 35.65 3.13 -8.70
CA THR A 142 36.87 2.61 -8.09
C THR A 142 37.99 2.46 -9.11
N GLU A 143 38.03 3.34 -10.10
CA GLU A 143 39.29 3.72 -10.75
C GLU A 143 39.49 5.23 -10.60
N LEU A 144 40.56 5.56 -9.90
CA LEU A 144 41.19 6.87 -9.80
C LEU A 144 41.01 7.71 -11.07
N GLN A 145 40.15 8.71 -11.02
CA GLN A 145 40.18 9.79 -11.99
C GLN A 145 40.50 11.10 -11.27
N ASP A 146 41.77 11.24 -10.88
CA ASP A 146 42.42 12.53 -10.63
C ASP A 146 42.47 13.29 -11.96
N SER A 147 41.39 13.99 -12.32
CA SER A 147 41.39 14.92 -13.44
C SER A 147 40.47 16.09 -13.13
N TRP A 148 41.06 17.27 -12.96
CA TRP A 148 40.39 18.55 -12.69
C TRP A 148 39.67 19.14 -13.92
N ASP A 149 38.98 18.30 -14.69
CA ASP A 149 38.07 18.68 -15.77
C ASP A 149 37.02 17.57 -15.95
N ALA A 150 36.01 17.54 -15.07
CA ALA A 150 34.88 16.64 -15.23
C ALA A 150 33.77 17.35 -16.04
N PRO A 151 33.41 16.89 -17.25
CA PRO A 151 32.15 17.29 -17.85
C PRO A 151 31.02 16.81 -16.93
N GLU A 152 29.94 17.61 -16.85
CA GLU A 152 28.75 17.35 -16.05
C GLU A 152 28.39 15.86 -16.05
N THR A 153 28.24 15.29 -14.85
CA THR A 153 27.86 13.89 -14.66
C THR A 153 26.50 13.68 -15.33
N VAL A 154 26.51 13.17 -16.56
CA VAL A 154 25.28 12.83 -17.28
C VAL A 154 24.66 11.66 -16.49
N MET A 155 23.70 11.98 -15.64
CA MET A 155 22.87 10.99 -14.96
C MET A 155 22.23 10.14 -16.06
N GLY A 156 22.70 8.90 -16.22
CA GLY A 156 22.07 7.94 -17.12
C GLY A 156 20.59 7.74 -16.78
N PRO A 157 19.77 7.25 -17.72
CA PRO A 157 18.34 7.06 -17.48
C PRO A 157 18.14 6.17 -16.24
N SER A 158 17.32 6.65 -15.30
CA SER A 158 16.97 5.90 -14.09
C SER A 158 16.34 4.56 -14.48
N ARG A 159 17.01 3.46 -14.12
CA ARG A 159 16.55 2.11 -14.44
C ARG A 159 15.31 1.79 -13.60
N THR A 160 14.28 1.27 -14.24
CA THR A 160 13.02 0.89 -13.57
C THR A 160 12.77 -0.59 -13.79
N LEU A 161 12.66 -1.37 -12.71
CA LEU A 161 12.50 -2.83 -12.78
C LEU A 161 11.16 -3.26 -13.40
N LEU A 162 10.11 -2.50 -13.13
CA LEU A 162 8.74 -2.73 -13.60
C LEU A 162 8.24 -1.50 -14.38
N PRO A 163 8.72 -1.28 -15.62
CA PRO A 163 8.45 -0.03 -16.36
C PRO A 163 6.98 0.16 -16.74
N ASN A 164 6.20 -0.93 -16.78
CA ASN A 164 4.77 -0.92 -17.13
C ASN A 164 3.87 -1.11 -15.89
N LEU A 165 4.39 -0.88 -14.68
CA LEU A 165 3.60 -0.99 -13.45
C LEU A 165 2.46 0.04 -13.45
N THR A 166 1.22 -0.47 -13.39
CA THR A 166 -0.01 0.32 -13.40
C THR A 166 -0.85 0.08 -12.15
N HIS A 167 -0.75 -1.09 -11.52
CA HIS A 167 -1.51 -1.43 -10.32
C HIS A 167 -0.56 -1.78 -9.17
N LEU A 168 -0.76 -1.16 -8.01
CA LEU A 168 0.05 -1.39 -6.83
C LEU A 168 -0.84 -1.49 -5.60
N SER A 169 -0.81 -2.64 -4.91
CA SER A 169 -1.42 -2.76 -3.58
C SER A 169 -0.35 -2.62 -2.52
N LEU A 170 -0.54 -1.66 -1.61
CA LEU A 170 0.23 -1.48 -0.38
C LEU A 170 -0.66 -1.69 0.84
N ALA A 171 -1.73 -2.50 0.72
CA ALA A 171 -2.64 -2.79 1.81
C ALA A 171 -1.89 -3.35 3.02
N LEU A 172 -2.15 -2.80 4.20
CA LEU A 172 -1.42 -3.15 5.41
C LEU A 172 -2.13 -4.26 6.19
N ASN A 173 -1.35 -5.11 6.85
CA ASN A 173 -1.91 -5.90 7.94
C ASN A 173 -2.27 -4.93 9.08
N PRO A 174 -3.52 -4.90 9.57
CA PRO A 174 -3.95 -3.98 10.63
C PRO A 174 -3.06 -4.01 11.87
N HIS A 175 -2.47 -5.16 12.22
CA HIS A 175 -1.56 -5.29 13.36
C HIS A 175 -0.24 -4.53 13.20
N HIS A 176 0.15 -4.20 11.97
CA HIS A 176 1.41 -3.51 11.65
C HIS A 176 1.21 -2.10 11.05
N ALA A 177 -0.04 -1.64 10.94
CA ALA A 177 -0.39 -0.38 10.27
C ALA A 177 0.26 0.86 10.89
N SER A 178 0.53 0.83 12.21
CA SER A 178 1.16 1.95 12.95
C SER A 178 2.59 2.28 12.49
N SER A 179 3.26 1.34 11.81
CA SER A 179 4.62 1.53 11.30
C SER A 179 4.68 2.12 9.89
N ALA A 180 3.53 2.45 9.29
CA ALA A 180 3.47 3.04 7.95
C ALA A 180 3.98 4.48 7.94
N SER A 181 4.64 4.85 6.83
CA SER A 181 5.21 6.19 6.66
C SER A 181 4.69 6.85 5.39
N TRP A 182 3.79 7.81 5.56
CA TRP A 182 3.30 8.67 4.47
C TRP A 182 4.44 9.42 3.78
N LYS A 183 5.48 9.84 4.53
CA LYS A 183 6.67 10.46 3.95
C LYS A 183 7.40 9.53 2.97
N GLN A 184 7.56 8.24 3.31
CA GLN A 184 8.15 7.27 2.40
C GLN A 184 7.24 6.99 1.21
N LEU A 185 5.92 6.94 1.42
CA LEU A 185 4.95 6.75 0.34
C LEU A 185 4.99 7.90 -0.67
N ILE A 186 5.00 9.14 -0.18
CA ILE A 186 5.13 10.33 -1.03
C ILE A 186 6.45 10.27 -1.81
N GLY A 187 7.57 9.93 -1.14
CA GLY A 187 8.87 9.77 -1.80
C GLY A 187 8.89 8.66 -2.87
N LEU A 188 8.15 7.57 -2.67
CA LEU A 188 8.00 6.51 -3.67
C LEU A 188 7.08 6.95 -4.83
N SER A 189 5.97 7.62 -4.51
CA SER A 189 4.93 7.99 -5.47
C SER A 189 5.43 8.92 -6.58
N SER A 190 6.43 9.76 -6.32
CA SER A 190 7.02 10.65 -7.34
C SER A 190 7.70 9.90 -8.49
N ARG A 191 8.01 8.60 -8.29
CA ARG A 191 8.56 7.70 -9.31
C ARG A 191 7.52 6.75 -9.92
N LEU A 192 6.29 6.73 -9.40
CA LEU A 192 5.20 5.85 -9.83
C LEU A 192 4.15 6.60 -10.68
N THR A 193 4.61 7.39 -11.65
CA THR A 193 3.74 8.30 -12.42
C THR A 193 2.79 7.59 -13.39
N SER A 194 3.05 6.32 -13.73
CA SER A 194 2.20 5.46 -14.57
C SER A 194 1.09 4.74 -13.79
N LEU A 195 1.04 4.90 -12.48
CA LEU A 195 0.10 4.17 -11.63
C LEU A 195 -1.33 4.63 -11.87
N THR A 196 -2.22 3.69 -12.18
CA THR A 196 -3.66 3.91 -12.37
C THR A 196 -4.49 3.36 -11.21
N HIS A 197 -4.00 2.33 -10.53
CA HIS A 197 -4.71 1.68 -9.42
C HIS A 197 -3.81 1.58 -8.19
N LEU A 198 -4.27 2.11 -7.07
CA LEU A 198 -3.56 2.07 -5.79
C LEU A 198 -4.49 1.57 -4.70
N SER A 199 -4.05 0.57 -3.93
CA SER A 199 -4.68 0.23 -2.64
C SER A 199 -3.81 0.70 -1.49
N LEU A 200 -4.41 1.52 -0.64
CA LEU A 200 -3.92 1.95 0.68
C LEU A 200 -4.85 1.42 1.77
N ALA A 201 -5.42 0.23 1.58
CA ALA A 201 -6.29 -0.36 2.59
C ALA A 201 -5.55 -0.51 3.94
N TYR A 202 -6.23 -0.16 5.02
CA TYR A 202 -5.74 -0.18 6.40
C TYR A 202 -4.54 0.75 6.69
N TRP A 203 -4.32 1.78 5.86
CA TRP A 203 -3.34 2.82 6.18
C TRP A 203 -3.82 3.70 7.34
N PRO A 204 -2.91 4.11 8.25
CA PRO A 204 -3.24 5.01 9.35
C PRO A 204 -3.49 6.43 8.83
N ASP A 205 -3.93 7.33 9.69
CA ASP A 205 -4.24 8.71 9.32
C ASP A 205 -3.10 9.39 8.55
N PRO A 206 -3.39 10.10 7.45
CA PRO A 206 -2.40 10.84 6.68
C PRO A 206 -1.69 11.91 7.51
N CYS A 207 -0.42 11.63 7.85
CA CYS A 207 0.42 12.50 8.67
C CYS A 207 1.90 12.38 8.24
N LEU A 208 2.56 13.51 8.01
CA LEU A 208 3.99 13.62 7.66
C LEU A 208 4.90 13.47 8.87
N ILE A 209 4.40 13.82 10.07
CA ILE A 209 5.07 13.57 11.34
C ILE A 209 4.81 12.12 11.74
N GLY A 210 5.65 11.21 11.24
CA GLY A 210 5.45 9.77 11.35
C GLY A 210 5.09 9.29 12.76
N GLY A 211 4.10 8.39 12.83
CA GLY A 211 3.72 7.69 14.05
C GLY A 211 4.92 6.98 14.67
N GLY A 212 5.24 7.32 15.93
CA GLY A 212 6.18 6.55 16.74
C GLY A 212 7.33 7.30 17.44
N ARG A 213 7.35 8.63 17.51
CA ARG A 213 8.26 9.33 18.44
C ARG A 213 7.54 10.41 19.23
N GLN A 214 7.08 10.04 20.42
CA GLN A 214 6.97 10.99 21.53
C GLN A 214 8.39 11.57 21.75
N TYR A 215 8.61 12.85 21.48
CA TYR A 215 9.85 13.49 21.90
C TYR A 215 9.73 13.76 23.40
N SER A 216 10.12 12.84 24.28
CA SER A 216 10.16 13.17 25.70
C SER A 216 11.30 14.14 25.98
N VAL A 217 10.99 15.33 26.50
CA VAL A 217 12.00 16.23 27.07
C VAL A 217 12.15 15.85 28.55
N THR A 218 13.35 15.48 28.94
CA THR A 218 13.72 15.28 30.35
C THR A 218 13.63 16.61 31.10
N SER A 219 12.63 16.78 31.97
CA SER A 219 12.53 17.87 32.94
C SER A 219 13.09 17.39 34.29
N PRO A 220 13.59 18.29 35.17
CA PRO A 220 13.95 17.95 36.55
C PRO A 220 12.83 17.29 37.37
N GLN A 221 11.58 17.31 36.89
CA GLN A 221 10.40 16.72 37.50
C GLN A 221 9.92 15.42 36.82
N GLY A 222 10.60 14.96 35.76
CA GLY A 222 10.28 13.73 35.01
C GLY A 222 10.35 13.89 33.48
N ASN A 223 10.24 12.78 32.76
CA ASN A 223 10.13 12.80 31.28
C ASN A 223 8.76 13.35 30.89
N ILE A 224 8.73 14.54 30.29
CA ILE A 224 7.50 15.14 29.76
C ILE A 224 7.45 14.83 28.27
N PRO A 225 6.46 14.06 27.77
CA PRO A 225 6.26 13.90 26.34
C PRO A 225 6.00 15.27 25.70
N TYR A 226 6.94 15.75 24.90
CA TYR A 226 6.84 16.95 24.09
C TYR A 226 6.44 16.50 22.68
N GLY A 227 5.29 16.95 22.19
CA GLY A 227 4.71 16.51 20.92
C GLY A 227 3.26 16.11 21.10
N GLY A 228 2.40 17.11 21.29
CA GLY A 228 1.01 16.93 21.69
C GLY A 228 0.02 17.79 20.92
N THR A 229 0.29 18.11 19.66
CA THR A 229 -0.69 18.82 18.82
C THR A 229 -1.18 17.99 17.64
N ASN A 230 -0.33 17.33 16.85
CA ASN A 230 -0.80 16.71 15.58
C ASN A 230 -1.35 15.27 15.69
N LEU A 231 -1.03 14.50 16.73
CA LEU A 231 -1.50 13.10 16.80
C LEU A 231 -3.02 13.00 17.04
N TYR A 232 -3.61 14.02 17.65
CA TYR A 232 -5.04 14.10 17.96
C TYR A 232 -5.71 15.32 17.34
N SER A 233 -5.01 16.11 16.50
CA SER A 233 -5.52 17.37 15.94
C SER A 233 -6.83 17.17 15.18
N HIS A 234 -6.97 16.06 14.44
CA HIS A 234 -8.22 15.77 13.73
C HIS A 234 -9.32 15.20 14.66
N SER A 235 -8.96 14.41 15.68
CA SER A 235 -9.91 13.79 16.62
C SER A 235 -10.43 14.74 17.71
N ILE A 236 -9.67 15.78 18.04
CA ILE A 236 -9.99 16.76 19.10
C ILE A 236 -10.32 18.12 18.47
N ASP A 237 -9.47 18.60 17.56
CA ASP A 237 -9.57 19.95 16.99
C ASP A 237 -10.19 19.98 15.58
N HIS A 238 -10.59 18.82 15.03
CA HIS A 238 -11.11 18.67 13.67
C HIS A 238 -10.18 19.26 12.58
N ASP A 239 -8.88 19.34 12.87
CA ASP A 239 -7.87 19.86 11.94
C ASP A 239 -7.37 18.75 11.01
N TRP A 240 -7.79 18.85 9.75
CA TRP A 240 -7.43 17.95 8.66
C TRP A 240 -6.29 18.47 7.78
N SER A 241 -5.65 19.59 8.13
CA SER A 241 -4.70 20.29 7.25
C SER A 241 -3.51 19.42 6.82
N GLU A 242 -2.96 18.60 7.73
CA GLU A 242 -1.87 17.69 7.40
C GLU A 242 -2.32 16.55 6.48
N ALA A 243 -3.54 16.04 6.67
CA ALA A 243 -4.09 15.01 5.82
C ALA A 243 -4.37 15.54 4.40
N LEU A 244 -4.94 16.74 4.31
CA LEU A 244 -5.14 17.45 3.05
C LEU A 244 -3.81 17.70 2.33
N LEU A 245 -2.74 18.06 3.06
CA LEU A 245 -1.40 18.22 2.50
C LEU A 245 -0.86 16.91 1.92
N VAL A 246 -0.99 15.79 2.64
CA VAL A 246 -0.56 14.46 2.15
C VAL A 246 -1.32 14.08 0.89
N LEU A 247 -2.65 14.21 0.90
CA LEU A 247 -3.50 13.89 -0.26
C LEU A 247 -3.15 14.77 -1.48
N ARG A 248 -2.89 16.07 -1.26
CA ARG A 248 -2.45 17.00 -2.32
C ARG A 248 -1.07 16.64 -2.89
N LEU A 249 -0.15 16.13 -2.07
CA LEU A 249 1.16 15.67 -2.55
C LEU A 249 1.03 14.39 -3.36
N LEU A 250 0.20 13.45 -2.90
CA LEU A 250 -0.07 12.21 -3.64
C LEU A 250 -0.75 12.48 -4.98
N SER A 251 -1.74 13.37 -5.03
CA SER A 251 -2.45 13.70 -6.28
C SER A 251 -1.52 14.30 -7.35
N LYS A 252 -0.53 15.09 -6.93
CA LYS A 252 0.48 15.66 -7.84
C LYS A 252 1.39 14.58 -8.44
N ASN A 253 1.76 13.59 -7.63
CA ASN A 253 2.65 12.52 -8.06
C ASN A 253 1.91 11.43 -8.86
N LEU A 254 0.67 11.12 -8.46
CA LEU A 254 -0.17 10.05 -9.00
C LEU A 254 -1.29 10.61 -9.89
N TYR A 255 -0.95 11.51 -10.81
CA TYR A 255 -1.89 12.21 -11.69
C TYR A 255 -2.60 11.28 -12.71
N ALA A 256 -2.18 10.03 -12.81
CA ALA A 256 -2.78 8.99 -13.66
C ALA A 256 -3.79 8.11 -12.90
N LEU A 257 -3.97 8.32 -11.59
CA LEU A 257 -4.79 7.43 -10.77
C LEU A 257 -6.28 7.48 -11.16
N GLU A 258 -6.84 6.30 -11.41
CA GLU A 258 -8.24 6.06 -11.78
C GLU A 258 -8.99 5.30 -10.69
N PHE A 259 -8.28 4.49 -9.90
CA PHE A 259 -8.81 3.71 -8.79
C PHE A 259 -8.00 3.95 -7.51
N LEU A 260 -8.71 4.20 -6.40
CA LEU A 260 -8.11 4.30 -5.07
C LEU A 260 -8.91 3.45 -4.07
N ASP A 261 -8.22 2.54 -3.38
CA ASP A 261 -8.81 1.74 -2.31
C ASP A 261 -8.33 2.20 -0.94
N LEU A 262 -9.30 2.62 -0.12
CA LEU A 262 -9.15 3.10 1.26
C LEU A 262 -9.95 2.22 2.22
N THR A 263 -10.13 0.93 1.90
CA THR A 263 -10.78 -0.03 2.79
C THR A 263 -10.13 0.00 4.18
N GLY A 264 -10.92 0.11 5.25
CA GLY A 264 -10.41 0.12 6.62
C GLY A 264 -9.76 1.44 7.06
N CYS A 265 -9.81 2.48 6.23
CA CYS A 265 -9.28 3.82 6.53
C CYS A 265 -10.34 4.77 7.11
N THR A 266 -11.35 4.21 7.80
CA THR A 266 -12.53 4.94 8.27
C THR A 266 -12.22 6.17 9.15
N PRO A 267 -11.18 6.19 10.01
CA PRO A 267 -10.94 7.33 10.88
C PRO A 267 -10.67 8.63 10.12
N TRP A 268 -10.08 8.56 8.92
CA TRP A 268 -9.72 9.73 8.12
C TRP A 268 -10.58 9.95 6.87
N PHE A 269 -11.66 9.19 6.68
CA PHE A 269 -12.61 9.45 5.58
C PHE A 269 -13.12 10.90 5.56
N MET A 270 -13.26 11.54 6.72
CA MET A 270 -13.65 12.94 6.82
C MET A 270 -12.68 13.91 6.12
N ALA A 271 -11.39 13.56 5.99
CA ALA A 271 -10.43 14.34 5.22
C ALA A 271 -10.84 14.51 3.75
N LEU A 272 -11.62 13.56 3.20
CA LEU A 272 -12.11 13.60 1.83
C LEU A 272 -13.24 14.62 1.60
N LEU A 273 -13.85 15.10 2.70
CA LEU A 273 -14.87 16.16 2.73
C LEU A 273 -14.33 17.48 3.31
N ALA A 274 -13.19 17.44 3.97
CA ALA A 274 -12.68 18.55 4.74
C ALA A 274 -12.22 19.71 3.86
N GLU A 275 -12.39 20.92 4.38
CA GLU A 275 -11.90 22.16 3.82
C GLU A 275 -11.20 22.93 4.95
N SER A 276 -9.96 23.34 4.72
CA SER A 276 -9.15 24.11 5.66
C SER A 276 -8.57 25.31 4.93
N ASP A 277 -9.10 26.50 5.19
CA ASP A 277 -8.79 27.78 4.53
C ASP A 277 -8.89 27.73 2.99
N HIS A 278 -7.82 27.28 2.33
CA HIS A 278 -7.70 27.17 0.87
C HIS A 278 -7.33 25.76 0.40
N ASP A 279 -7.12 24.82 1.33
CA ASP A 279 -6.81 23.44 1.05
C ASP A 279 -8.06 22.57 1.19
N HIS A 280 -8.29 21.76 0.17
CA HIS A 280 -9.34 20.74 0.10
C HIS A 280 -8.88 19.66 -0.88
N VAL A 281 -9.57 18.51 -0.89
CA VAL A 281 -9.33 17.49 -1.90
C VAL A 281 -9.97 17.95 -3.21
N ASP A 282 -9.15 18.34 -4.19
CA ASP A 282 -9.65 18.75 -5.51
C ASP A 282 -10.01 17.53 -6.37
N TRP A 283 -11.29 17.18 -6.33
CA TRP A 283 -11.86 16.07 -7.09
C TRP A 283 -12.19 16.38 -8.56
N VAL A 284 -12.00 17.62 -8.99
CA VAL A 284 -12.29 18.07 -10.37
C VAL A 284 -11.01 18.04 -11.20
N THR A 285 -9.89 18.55 -10.68
CA THR A 285 -8.62 18.61 -11.41
C THR A 285 -7.64 17.54 -10.94
N ASN A 286 -7.10 17.68 -9.72
CA ASN A 286 -5.98 16.86 -9.24
C ASN A 286 -6.36 15.38 -9.09
N TRP A 287 -7.55 15.10 -8.57
CA TRP A 287 -8.13 13.76 -8.46
C TRP A 287 -9.22 13.50 -9.51
N GLY A 288 -9.29 14.32 -10.57
CA GLY A 288 -10.35 14.29 -11.59
C GLY A 288 -10.41 12.99 -12.41
N LYS A 289 -9.32 12.22 -12.43
CA LYS A 289 -9.26 10.92 -13.14
C LYS A 289 -9.79 9.75 -12.33
N ILE A 290 -9.91 9.87 -11.00
CA ILE A 290 -10.50 8.82 -10.18
C ILE A 290 -11.94 8.59 -10.62
N THR A 291 -12.21 7.39 -11.13
CA THR A 291 -13.54 6.91 -11.50
C THR A 291 -14.08 5.92 -10.48
N GLU A 292 -13.22 5.32 -9.67
CA GLU A 292 -13.61 4.33 -8.68
C GLU A 292 -12.86 4.56 -7.37
N LEU A 293 -13.62 4.70 -6.28
CA LEU A 293 -13.09 4.89 -4.93
C LEU A 293 -13.70 3.83 -4.02
N ARG A 294 -12.88 3.01 -3.37
CA ARG A 294 -13.35 1.98 -2.47
C ARG A 294 -13.23 2.43 -1.02
N LEU A 295 -14.38 2.60 -0.37
CA LEU A 295 -14.55 3.07 1.00
C LEU A 295 -15.29 2.02 1.85
N HIS A 296 -14.76 0.79 1.88
CA HIS A 296 -15.25 -0.23 2.81
C HIS A 296 -14.75 0.07 4.22
N THR A 297 -15.57 -0.28 5.21
CA THR A 297 -15.27 -0.17 6.64
C THR A 297 -14.06 -1.01 7.05
N GLY A 298 -13.72 -2.06 6.29
CA GLY A 298 -12.71 -3.03 6.67
C GLY A 298 -13.17 -4.00 7.77
N LEU A 299 -14.44 -3.95 8.18
CA LEU A 299 -15.03 -4.78 9.23
C LEU A 299 -16.14 -5.67 8.66
N LYS A 300 -16.21 -6.93 9.11
CA LYS A 300 -17.42 -7.74 8.94
C LYS A 300 -18.15 -7.78 10.28
N LEU A 301 -19.36 -7.24 10.32
CA LEU A 301 -20.22 -7.37 11.50
C LEU A 301 -20.59 -8.85 11.67
N GLY A 302 -20.26 -9.41 12.83
CA GLY A 302 -20.78 -10.72 13.23
C GLY A 302 -22.23 -10.63 13.70
N ASP A 303 -22.91 -11.77 13.79
CA ASP A 303 -24.30 -11.85 14.27
C ASP A 303 -24.46 -11.28 15.70
N ASP A 304 -23.42 -11.41 16.52
CA ASP A 304 -23.37 -10.93 17.91
C ASP A 304 -22.80 -9.52 18.07
N ALA A 305 -22.59 -8.77 16.97
CA ALA A 305 -22.01 -7.43 17.02
C ALA A 305 -22.84 -6.47 17.91
N LEU A 306 -22.15 -5.73 18.78
CA LEU A 306 -22.75 -4.82 19.73
C LEU A 306 -23.55 -3.71 19.03
N PRO A 307 -24.60 -3.15 19.68
CA PRO A 307 -25.37 -2.05 19.10
C PRO A 307 -24.50 -0.84 18.69
N SER A 308 -23.44 -0.55 19.46
CA SER A 308 -22.48 0.52 19.15
C SER A 308 -21.63 0.23 17.91
N GLU A 309 -21.21 -1.02 17.71
CA GLU A 309 -20.45 -1.45 16.52
C GLU A 309 -21.34 -1.36 15.27
N ARG A 310 -22.60 -1.79 15.38
CA ARG A 310 -23.59 -1.65 14.30
C ARG A 310 -23.89 -0.19 13.97
N ALA A 311 -23.93 0.69 14.99
CA ALA A 311 -24.13 2.12 14.80
C ALA A 311 -22.94 2.75 14.07
N CYS A 312 -21.71 2.52 14.54
CA CYS A 312 -20.48 3.00 13.91
C CYS A 312 -20.33 2.51 12.46
N TYR A 313 -20.66 1.24 12.20
CA TYR A 313 -20.66 0.67 10.85
C TYR A 313 -21.64 1.41 9.93
N ARG A 314 -22.87 1.69 10.40
CA ARG A 314 -23.87 2.45 9.65
C ARG A 314 -23.41 3.89 9.39
N GLU A 315 -22.86 4.56 10.40
CA GLU A 315 -22.32 5.92 10.27
C GLU A 315 -21.20 5.98 9.22
N THR A 316 -20.34 4.97 9.19
CA THR A 316 -19.28 4.87 8.18
C THR A 316 -19.84 4.69 6.77
N ILE A 317 -20.86 3.83 6.59
CA ILE A 317 -21.53 3.66 5.29
C ILE A 317 -22.19 4.96 4.84
N ASP A 318 -22.85 5.68 5.76
CA ASP A 318 -23.48 6.96 5.46
C ASP A 318 -22.45 8.05 5.16
N LEU A 319 -21.29 8.04 5.82
CA LEU A 319 -20.17 8.91 5.47
C LEU A 319 -19.66 8.63 4.05
N ALA A 320 -19.49 7.37 3.66
CA ALA A 320 -19.09 7.00 2.29
C ALA A 320 -20.13 7.48 1.25
N LYS A 321 -21.44 7.40 1.55
CA LYS A 321 -22.50 8.02 0.72
C LYS A 321 -22.34 9.53 0.60
N ASN A 322 -22.00 10.19 1.70
CA ASN A 322 -21.84 11.64 1.72
C ASN A 322 -20.65 12.06 0.87
N ILE A 323 -19.54 11.33 0.95
CA ILE A 323 -18.35 11.51 0.11
C ILE A 323 -18.71 11.36 -1.37
N GLU A 324 -19.42 10.29 -1.75
CA GLU A 324 -19.87 10.10 -3.13
C GLU A 324 -20.70 11.28 -3.64
N ARG A 325 -21.68 11.74 -2.86
CA ARG A 325 -22.52 12.90 -3.21
C ARG A 325 -21.71 14.18 -3.30
N HIS A 326 -20.77 14.40 -2.40
CA HIS A 326 -19.87 15.55 -2.40
C HIS A 326 -19.01 15.59 -3.67
N ILE A 327 -18.36 14.47 -4.03
CA ILE A 327 -17.55 14.37 -5.25
C ILE A 327 -18.40 14.62 -6.50
N ARG A 328 -19.57 13.98 -6.60
CA ARG A 328 -20.49 14.19 -7.73
C ARG A 328 -20.96 15.65 -7.84
N THR A 329 -21.19 16.30 -6.70
CA THR A 329 -21.59 17.71 -6.64
C THR A 329 -20.46 18.63 -7.10
N MET A 330 -19.23 18.43 -6.62
CA MET A 330 -18.07 19.21 -7.08
C MET A 330 -17.81 19.03 -8.57
N ARG A 331 -17.96 17.81 -9.08
CA ARG A 331 -17.79 17.55 -10.50
C ARG A 331 -18.87 18.22 -11.35
N ALA A 332 -20.11 18.37 -10.88
CA ALA A 332 -21.18 19.13 -11.55
C ALA A 332 -21.32 18.89 -13.08
N GLY A 333 -21.05 17.66 -13.55
CA GLY A 333 -21.06 17.29 -14.98
C GLY A 333 -19.74 17.50 -15.75
N GLN A 334 -18.68 17.95 -15.08
CA GLN A 334 -17.31 18.02 -15.56
C GLN A 334 -16.53 16.76 -15.16
N GLY A 335 -15.61 16.34 -16.02
CA GLY A 335 -14.74 15.18 -15.76
C GLY A 335 -15.46 13.83 -15.91
N ARG A 336 -14.83 12.77 -15.38
CA ARG A 336 -15.35 11.40 -15.47
C ARG A 336 -16.34 11.11 -14.36
N PHE A 337 -17.26 10.16 -14.59
CA PHE A 337 -18.16 9.69 -13.53
C PHE A 337 -17.37 8.96 -12.44
N VAL A 338 -17.76 9.15 -11.17
CA VAL A 338 -17.18 8.45 -10.03
C VAL A 338 -18.20 7.47 -9.44
N VAL A 339 -17.73 6.27 -9.13
CA VAL A 339 -18.41 5.25 -8.34
C VAL A 339 -17.67 5.13 -7.01
N VAL A 340 -18.43 5.14 -5.91
CA VAL A 340 -17.88 4.84 -4.58
C VAL A 340 -18.36 3.47 -4.14
N GLU A 341 -17.46 2.48 -4.14
CA GLU A 341 -17.72 1.17 -3.55
C GLU A 341 -17.72 1.28 -2.03
N ARG A 342 -18.69 0.67 -1.36
CA ARG A 342 -18.87 0.72 0.08
C ARG A 342 -19.73 -0.45 0.52
N ASP A 343 -19.69 -0.75 1.81
CA ASP A 343 -20.43 -1.88 2.36
C ASP A 343 -21.95 -1.71 2.18
N GLU A 344 -22.63 -2.83 1.97
CA GLU A 344 -24.09 -2.88 1.94
C GLU A 344 -24.64 -3.30 3.30
N LEU A 345 -25.69 -2.62 3.75
CA LEU A 345 -26.46 -3.11 4.89
C LEU A 345 -27.29 -4.30 4.41
N ALA A 346 -27.10 -5.47 5.02
CA ALA A 346 -28.02 -6.58 4.83
C ALA A 346 -29.45 -6.11 5.16
N ALA A 347 -30.39 -6.37 4.23
CA ALA A 347 -31.77 -5.89 4.28
C ALA A 347 -32.59 -6.53 5.41
#